data_AF-A0A9D0YTX5-F1
#
_entry.id   AF-A0A9D0YTX5-F1
#
_cell.length_a   1.000
_cell.length_b   1.000
_cell.length_c   1.000
_cell.angle_alpha   90.00
_cell.angle_beta   90.00
_cell.angle_gamma   90.00
#
_symmetry.space_group_name_H-M   'P 1'
#
loop_
_entity.id
_entity.type
_entity.pdbx_description
1 polymer ?
#
loop_
_entity_poly.entity_id
_entity_poly.type
_entity_poly.pdbx_seq_one_letter_code
_entity_poly.pdbx_strand_id
1 'polypeptide(L)'
;MFRTARHKLHWYTVGAIGLCLAGGLLLVAITPHALSPAAATPFCTPSASMSSPTPTKPPVSTASPVPTAQPVPTARPVPTARPVPTAQPVPTPQPVPTTPPKPQKAVTLQRQNPQLPNGCEVTSLAMLLGWAGYPVEKMELYQGYLPRQDFIETPEGWKLGGNPEEVYVGDATSELGGWYCFEGPIVEAANAYLQEQGSDWTAEAVSGLSLGQLNQYLKNDVPLVAWVTLDYTAPVASLRYWYLNENTLYSPYANLHCVVVVDYGEEGYLTADPLEGWQWVEESTFWDIFDAMGRRAVIINE
;
A
#
# COMPACT_ATOMS: atom_id res chain seq x y z
N MET A 1 41.35 19.09 3.65
CA MET A 1 41.39 20.49 3.16
C MET A 1 39.97 20.89 2.79
N PHE A 2 39.31 21.64 3.66
CA PHE A 2 37.90 22.06 3.49
C PHE A 2 37.79 23.09 2.36
N ARG A 3 36.90 22.86 1.40
CA ARG A 3 36.48 23.87 0.41
C ARG A 3 35.07 24.34 0.74
N THR A 4 34.98 25.56 1.26
CA THR A 4 33.76 26.34 1.46
C THR A 4 33.20 26.82 0.12
N ALA A 5 31.93 26.50 -0.17
CA ALA A 5 31.18 27.06 -1.28
C ALA A 5 30.59 28.43 -0.89
N ARG A 6 30.89 29.46 -1.68
CA ARG A 6 30.32 30.82 -1.53
C ARG A 6 28.99 30.89 -2.27
N HIS A 7 27.90 31.14 -1.55
CA HIS A 7 26.63 31.53 -2.15
C HIS A 7 26.71 32.99 -2.65
N LYS A 8 26.40 33.22 -3.93
CA LYS A 8 26.17 34.55 -4.51
C LYS A 8 24.66 34.79 -4.58
N LEU A 9 24.20 35.76 -3.80
CA LEU A 9 22.82 36.25 -3.78
C LEU A 9 22.65 37.29 -4.91
N HIS A 10 21.83 37.02 -5.92
CA HIS A 10 21.46 37.99 -6.95
C HIS A 10 20.20 38.73 -6.52
N TRP A 11 20.29 40.07 -6.51
CA TRP A 11 19.18 40.98 -6.28
C TRP A 11 18.54 41.29 -7.63
N TYR A 12 17.23 41.11 -7.77
CA TYR A 12 16.46 41.62 -8.91
C TYR A 12 15.71 42.89 -8.49
N THR A 13 16.10 44.02 -9.07
CA THR A 13 15.36 45.29 -9.06
C THR A 13 14.20 45.22 -10.04
N VAL A 14 12.97 45.39 -9.54
CA VAL A 14 11.76 45.57 -10.36
C VAL A 14 11.59 47.06 -10.65
N GLY A 15 11.70 47.45 -11.92
CA GLY A 15 11.38 48.79 -12.40
C GLY A 15 9.89 48.93 -12.65
N ALA A 16 9.24 49.85 -11.94
CA ALA A 16 7.86 50.24 -12.18
C ALA A 16 7.81 51.31 -13.29
N ILE A 17 7.17 50.98 -14.42
CA ILE A 17 6.83 51.94 -15.47
C ILE A 17 5.47 52.54 -15.12
N GLY A 18 5.46 53.84 -14.84
CA GLY A 18 4.25 54.63 -14.66
C GLY A 18 3.60 54.95 -16.01
N LEU A 19 2.30 54.73 -16.11
CA LEU A 19 1.47 55.21 -17.19
C LEU A 19 0.35 56.08 -16.58
N CYS A 20 0.46 57.40 -16.80
CA CYS A 20 -0.59 58.37 -16.51
C CYS A 20 -1.69 58.27 -17.57
N LEU A 21 -2.93 58.06 -17.15
CA LEU A 21 -4.11 58.46 -17.92
C LEU A 21 -5.07 59.23 -17.01
N ALA A 22 -5.47 60.37 -17.52
CA ALA A 22 -6.30 61.38 -16.88
C ALA A 22 -7.80 61.04 -16.97
N GLY A 23 -8.55 61.50 -15.97
CA GLY A 23 -9.97 61.86 -16.14
C GLY A 23 -10.94 61.16 -15.19
N GLY A 24 -11.64 61.96 -14.38
CA GLY A 24 -12.93 61.57 -13.79
C GLY A 24 -12.96 61.44 -12.27
N LEU A 25 -12.87 62.56 -11.57
CA LEU A 25 -13.17 62.67 -10.14
C LEU A 25 -14.70 62.68 -9.93
N LEU A 26 -15.27 61.61 -9.38
CA LEU A 26 -16.62 61.61 -8.79
C LEU A 26 -16.50 61.31 -7.29
N LEU A 27 -16.59 62.36 -6.49
CA LEU A 27 -16.62 62.31 -5.03
C LEU A 27 -18.02 61.88 -4.56
N VAL A 28 -18.15 60.66 -4.07
CA VAL A 28 -19.27 60.26 -3.21
C VAL A 28 -18.73 60.12 -1.78
N ALA A 29 -19.13 61.06 -0.94
CA ALA A 29 -18.83 61.07 0.48
C ALA A 29 -19.63 59.98 1.19
N ILE A 30 -18.94 59.02 1.79
CA ILE A 30 -19.53 58.05 2.72
C ILE A 30 -18.97 58.40 4.10
N THR A 31 -19.83 58.98 4.93
CA THR A 31 -19.57 59.33 6.33
C THR A 31 -19.30 58.07 7.17
N PRO A 32 -18.25 58.03 8.00
CA PRO A 32 -18.07 56.93 8.95
C PRO A 32 -18.94 57.19 10.17
N HIS A 33 -19.96 56.35 10.39
CA HIS A 33 -20.59 56.25 11.71
C HIS A 33 -19.70 55.40 12.61
N ALA A 34 -19.03 56.08 13.54
CA ALA A 34 -18.44 55.50 14.72
C ALA A 34 -19.54 55.20 15.74
N LEU A 35 -19.56 53.98 16.30
CA LEU A 35 -20.15 53.67 17.60
C LEU A 35 -19.33 52.57 18.30
N SER A 36 -18.54 53.06 19.26
CA SER A 36 -18.04 52.51 20.52
C SER A 36 -17.67 51.03 20.70
N PRO A 37 -16.46 50.77 21.25
CA PRO A 37 -16.15 49.62 22.09
C PRO A 37 -16.42 49.95 23.57
N ALA A 38 -17.10 49.06 24.28
CA ALA A 38 -17.24 49.07 25.73
C ALA A 38 -17.20 47.60 26.17
N ALA A 39 -16.55 47.18 27.24
CA ALA A 39 -15.66 47.83 28.19
C ALA A 39 -14.77 46.73 28.78
N ALA A 40 -13.58 47.13 29.21
CA ALA A 40 -12.62 46.29 29.91
C ALA A 40 -13.03 46.05 31.39
N THR A 41 -12.73 44.83 31.86
CA THR A 41 -12.19 44.44 33.19
C THR A 41 -13.04 44.74 34.46
N PRO A 42 -12.86 44.08 35.63
CA PRO A 42 -11.60 43.50 36.13
C PRO A 42 -11.62 42.16 36.89
N PHE A 43 -10.40 41.61 36.99
CA PHE A 43 -9.80 40.90 38.12
C PHE A 43 -10.71 40.14 39.10
N CYS A 44 -10.52 38.82 39.16
CA CYS A 44 -10.56 38.10 40.41
C CYS A 44 -9.26 37.28 40.60
N THR A 45 -8.81 37.33 41.83
CA THR A 45 -7.50 36.99 42.43
C THR A 45 -7.10 35.51 42.38
N PRO A 46 -5.81 35.18 42.53
CA PRO A 46 -5.36 33.83 42.83
C PRO A 46 -5.57 33.54 44.32
N SER A 47 -6.31 32.49 44.66
CA SER A 47 -6.41 32.01 46.04
C SER A 47 -5.59 30.75 46.21
N ALA A 48 -4.64 30.82 47.15
CA ALA A 48 -3.71 29.77 47.50
C ALA A 48 -4.39 28.62 48.25
N SER A 49 -3.80 27.43 48.12
CA SER A 49 -3.60 26.43 49.17
C SER A 49 -4.83 25.98 49.98
N MET A 50 -5.21 24.70 49.84
CA MET A 50 -5.18 23.74 50.96
C MET A 50 -5.33 22.30 50.42
N SER A 51 -4.48 21.41 50.94
CA SER A 51 -4.43 19.99 50.62
C SER A 51 -5.30 19.17 51.59
N SER A 52 -5.97 18.14 51.05
CA SER A 52 -6.30 16.84 51.70
C SER A 52 -7.38 16.86 52.82
N PRO A 53 -8.18 15.77 53.05
CA PRO A 53 -7.68 14.39 53.14
C PRO A 53 -8.54 13.27 52.52
N THR A 54 -7.84 12.16 52.27
CA THR A 54 -8.31 10.84 51.87
C THR A 54 -9.08 10.14 53.02
N PRO A 55 -10.21 9.45 52.78
CA PRO A 55 -10.91 8.71 53.83
C PRO A 55 -10.11 7.48 54.30
N THR A 56 -9.93 7.38 55.61
CA THR A 56 -9.15 6.36 56.32
C THR A 56 -9.91 5.03 56.45
N LYS A 57 -9.18 3.91 56.33
CA LYS A 57 -9.64 2.53 56.54
C LYS A 57 -10.05 2.31 58.01
N PRO A 58 -11.16 1.59 58.32
CA PRO A 58 -11.55 1.30 59.70
C PRO A 58 -10.54 0.43 60.47
N PRO A 59 -10.51 0.53 61.82
CA PRO A 59 -9.44 0.03 62.66
C PRO A 59 -9.45 -1.48 62.89
N VAL A 60 -8.23 -1.98 63.11
CA VAL A 60 -7.87 -3.36 63.45
C VAL A 60 -8.27 -3.65 64.90
N SER A 61 -8.91 -4.80 65.13
CA SER A 61 -9.23 -5.30 66.47
C SER A 61 -8.00 -5.86 67.19
N THR A 62 -7.95 -5.55 68.47
CA THR A 62 -6.91 -5.64 69.48
C THR A 62 -6.28 -7.04 69.70
N ALA A 63 -4.99 -7.03 70.03
CA ALA A 63 -4.21 -8.21 70.42
C ALA A 63 -4.66 -8.80 71.76
N SER A 64 -4.66 -10.14 71.83
CA SER A 64 -4.71 -10.93 73.08
C SER A 64 -3.32 -11.53 73.38
N PRO A 65 -3.00 -11.77 74.66
CA PRO A 65 -1.62 -11.90 75.13
C PRO A 65 -0.95 -13.23 74.76
N VAL A 66 0.37 -13.12 74.63
CA VAL A 66 1.35 -14.16 74.27
C VAL A 66 1.34 -15.30 75.29
N PRO A 67 1.06 -16.56 74.89
CA PRO A 67 1.38 -17.73 75.68
C PRO A 67 2.88 -18.04 75.62
N THR A 68 3.44 -18.28 76.79
CA THR A 68 4.82 -18.68 77.08
C THR A 68 5.29 -19.85 76.21
N ALA A 69 6.53 -19.75 75.71
CA ALA A 69 7.19 -20.74 74.88
C ALA A 69 7.21 -22.14 75.51
N GLN A 70 6.66 -23.11 74.79
CA GLN A 70 6.88 -24.53 75.05
C GLN A 70 8.22 -24.98 74.42
N PRO A 71 8.94 -25.93 75.05
CA PRO A 71 10.27 -26.32 74.64
C PRO A 71 10.30 -26.93 73.24
N VAL A 72 11.31 -26.51 72.46
CA VAL A 72 11.60 -26.97 71.10
C VAL A 72 11.77 -28.50 71.10
N PRO A 73 10.92 -29.26 70.39
CA PRO A 73 11.19 -30.67 70.14
C PRO A 73 12.41 -30.79 69.24
N THR A 74 13.39 -31.57 69.69
CA THR A 74 14.59 -31.95 68.94
C THR A 74 14.22 -32.39 67.52
N ALA A 75 14.85 -31.79 66.51
CA ALA A 75 14.58 -32.06 65.11
C ALA A 75 14.68 -33.56 64.82
N ARG A 76 13.56 -34.15 64.38
CA ARG A 76 13.57 -35.47 63.75
C ARG A 76 14.35 -35.36 62.44
N PRO A 77 15.17 -36.36 62.07
CA PRO A 77 15.93 -36.32 60.83
C PRO A 77 14.99 -36.10 59.65
N VAL A 78 15.34 -35.12 58.80
CA VAL A 78 14.63 -34.82 57.56
C VAL A 78 14.63 -36.11 56.72
N PRO A 79 13.47 -36.64 56.33
CA PRO A 79 13.42 -37.75 55.40
C PRO A 79 14.09 -37.31 54.11
N THR A 80 15.13 -38.01 53.70
CA THR A 80 15.75 -37.83 52.38
C THR A 80 14.63 -37.86 51.35
N ALA A 81 14.43 -36.75 50.63
CA ALA A 81 13.41 -36.66 49.60
C ALA A 81 13.61 -37.84 48.62
N ARG A 82 12.56 -38.63 48.47
CA ARG A 82 12.49 -39.66 47.42
C ARG A 82 12.78 -38.95 46.09
N PRO A 83 13.61 -39.52 45.19
CA PRO A 83 13.85 -38.92 43.90
C PRO A 83 12.51 -38.65 43.21
N VAL A 84 12.31 -37.41 42.78
CA VAL A 84 11.14 -37.01 41.99
C VAL A 84 11.12 -37.93 40.77
N PRO A 85 9.99 -38.60 40.46
CA PRO A 85 9.90 -39.39 39.24
C PRO A 85 10.27 -38.48 38.07
N THR A 86 11.28 -38.87 37.30
CA THR A 86 11.61 -38.21 36.05
C THR A 86 10.33 -38.09 35.24
N ALA A 87 9.88 -36.85 34.98
CA ALA A 87 8.74 -36.62 34.13
C ALA A 87 8.98 -37.37 32.82
N GLN A 88 8.02 -38.23 32.44
CA GLN A 88 8.07 -38.86 31.13
C GLN A 88 8.18 -37.75 30.07
N PRO A 89 8.98 -37.94 29.02
CA PRO A 89 9.08 -36.93 27.96
C PRO A 89 7.66 -36.64 27.46
N VAL A 90 7.30 -35.36 27.46
CA VAL A 90 6.07 -34.88 26.82
C VAL A 90 6.09 -35.44 25.40
N PRO A 91 5.03 -36.12 24.92
CA PRO A 91 4.98 -36.58 23.55
C PRO A 91 5.24 -35.38 22.65
N THR A 92 6.27 -35.46 21.82
CA THR A 92 6.49 -34.47 20.76
C THR A 92 5.16 -34.32 20.03
N PRO A 93 4.61 -33.09 19.88
CA PRO A 93 3.41 -32.92 19.07
C PRO A 93 3.71 -33.54 17.70
N GLN A 94 2.88 -34.51 17.31
CA GLN A 94 2.94 -35.01 15.95
C GLN A 94 2.77 -33.81 15.01
N PRO A 95 3.53 -33.72 13.92
CA PRO A 95 3.29 -32.69 12.93
C PRO A 95 1.81 -32.73 12.57
N VAL A 96 1.14 -31.57 12.67
CA VAL A 96 -0.21 -31.41 12.14
C VAL A 96 -0.18 -31.94 10.71
N PRO A 97 -1.14 -32.76 10.27
CA PRO A 97 -1.21 -33.18 8.88
C PRO A 97 -1.28 -31.92 8.02
N THR A 98 -0.19 -31.55 7.37
CA THR A 98 -0.24 -30.62 6.25
C THR A 98 -1.12 -31.29 5.22
N THR A 99 -2.27 -30.68 4.94
CA THR A 99 -3.12 -31.06 3.82
C THR A 99 -2.22 -31.25 2.59
N PRO A 100 -2.27 -32.41 1.91
CA PRO A 100 -1.51 -32.60 0.69
C PRO A 100 -1.86 -31.46 -0.27
N PRO A 101 -0.88 -30.84 -0.96
CA PRO A 101 -1.19 -29.82 -1.95
C PRO A 101 -2.13 -30.43 -2.99
N LYS A 102 -3.30 -29.80 -3.15
CA LYS A 102 -4.27 -30.14 -4.18
C LYS A 102 -3.57 -29.90 -5.53
N PRO A 103 -3.40 -30.91 -6.41
CA PRO A 103 -2.78 -30.67 -7.70
C PRO A 103 -3.83 -30.00 -8.61
N GLN A 104 -3.74 -28.68 -8.72
CA GLN A 104 -4.38 -27.84 -9.74
C GLN A 104 -3.29 -26.94 -10.32
N LYS A 105 -3.44 -26.53 -11.60
CA LYS A 105 -2.42 -25.80 -12.36
C LYS A 105 -1.78 -24.74 -11.45
N ALA A 106 -0.49 -24.86 -11.15
CA ALA A 106 0.15 -24.00 -10.18
C ALA A 106 0.70 -22.76 -10.89
N VAL A 107 0.53 -21.58 -10.28
CA VAL A 107 1.19 -20.37 -10.77
C VAL A 107 2.71 -20.54 -10.62
N THR A 108 3.44 -20.36 -11.72
CA THR A 108 4.91 -20.36 -11.71
C THR A 108 5.41 -18.92 -11.65
N LEU A 109 6.18 -18.60 -10.60
CA LEU A 109 6.70 -17.26 -10.39
C LEU A 109 7.66 -16.84 -11.53
N GLN A 110 7.41 -15.66 -12.10
CA GLN A 110 8.34 -14.97 -13.00
C GLN A 110 8.76 -13.63 -12.38
N ARG A 111 10.06 -13.34 -12.41
CA ARG A 111 10.59 -12.04 -11.98
C ARG A 111 10.65 -11.07 -13.16
N GLN A 112 10.28 -9.80 -12.97
CA GLN A 112 10.34 -8.80 -14.05
C GLN A 112 11.77 -8.36 -14.37
N ASN A 113 12.64 -8.33 -13.36
CA ASN A 113 14.03 -7.91 -13.49
C ASN A 113 14.95 -9.06 -13.96
N PRO A 114 16.03 -8.75 -14.70
CA PRO A 114 16.49 -7.39 -15.07
C PRO A 114 15.85 -6.82 -16.34
N GLN A 115 15.06 -7.58 -17.10
CA GLN A 115 14.66 -7.17 -18.44
C GLN A 115 13.57 -6.08 -18.47
N LEU A 116 12.68 -6.07 -17.48
CA LEU A 116 11.53 -5.16 -17.42
C LEU A 116 11.45 -4.46 -16.05
N PRO A 117 12.30 -3.46 -15.78
CA PRO A 117 12.22 -2.65 -14.55
C PRO A 117 10.83 -2.09 -14.25
N ASN A 118 10.02 -1.84 -15.27
CA ASN A 118 8.65 -1.33 -15.12
C ASN A 118 7.60 -2.26 -15.76
N GLY A 119 7.81 -3.59 -15.73
CA GLY A 119 6.91 -4.56 -16.39
C GLY A 119 6.09 -5.44 -15.45
N CYS A 120 5.63 -4.91 -14.32
CA CYS A 120 4.91 -5.69 -13.31
C CYS A 120 3.63 -6.33 -13.87
N GLU A 121 2.89 -5.63 -14.72
CA GLU A 121 1.60 -6.06 -15.27
C GLU A 121 1.78 -7.17 -16.30
N VAL A 122 2.69 -6.98 -17.26
CA VAL A 122 2.95 -7.99 -18.30
C VAL A 122 3.65 -9.23 -17.72
N THR A 123 4.46 -9.07 -16.68
CA THR A 123 5.06 -10.21 -15.97
C THR A 123 4.00 -10.97 -15.16
N SER A 124 3.07 -10.26 -14.51
CA SER A 124 1.94 -10.87 -13.81
C SER A 124 1.00 -11.60 -14.78
N LEU A 125 0.76 -11.03 -15.96
CA LEU A 125 0.03 -11.69 -17.04
C LEU A 125 0.71 -13.00 -17.47
N ALA A 126 2.04 -13.01 -17.66
CA ALA A 126 2.78 -14.21 -18.03
C ALA A 126 2.60 -15.34 -17.01
N MET A 127 2.59 -15.01 -15.71
CA MET A 127 2.33 -15.96 -14.63
C MET A 127 0.88 -16.50 -14.69
N LEU A 128 -0.10 -15.64 -14.96
CA LEU A 128 -1.51 -16.01 -15.06
C LEU A 128 -1.79 -16.89 -16.30
N LEU A 129 -1.18 -16.59 -17.45
CA LEU A 129 -1.26 -17.41 -18.67
C LEU A 129 -0.62 -18.79 -18.47
N GLY A 130 0.54 -18.83 -17.79
CA GLY A 130 1.18 -20.09 -17.40
C GLY A 130 0.27 -20.96 -16.52
N TRP A 131 -0.43 -20.35 -15.56
CA TRP A 131 -1.46 -21.03 -14.77
C TRP A 131 -2.62 -21.52 -15.64
N ALA A 132 -3.06 -20.77 -16.64
CA ALA A 132 -4.10 -21.19 -17.57
C ALA A 132 -3.67 -22.37 -18.47
N GLY A 133 -2.38 -22.73 -18.50
CA GLY A 133 -1.82 -23.79 -19.33
C GLY A 133 -1.19 -23.30 -20.63
N TYR A 134 -1.00 -21.98 -20.77
CA TYR A 134 -0.37 -21.32 -21.91
C TYR A 134 0.93 -20.63 -21.45
N PRO A 135 1.99 -21.39 -21.15
CA PRO A 135 3.24 -20.84 -20.64
C PRO A 135 3.87 -19.90 -21.66
N VAL A 136 4.18 -18.69 -21.21
CA VAL A 136 4.79 -17.63 -22.03
C VAL A 136 5.79 -16.84 -21.19
N GLU A 137 6.85 -16.36 -21.81
CA GLU A 137 7.81 -15.48 -21.16
C GLU A 137 7.33 -14.03 -21.22
N LYS A 138 7.52 -13.28 -20.13
CA LYS A 138 7.15 -11.86 -20.03
C LYS A 138 7.66 -10.99 -21.20
N MET A 139 8.83 -11.32 -21.76
CA MET A 139 9.42 -10.56 -22.88
C MET A 139 8.69 -10.79 -24.20
N GLU A 140 8.16 -11.99 -24.41
CA GLU A 140 7.37 -12.31 -25.60
C GLU A 140 6.07 -11.51 -25.60
N LEU A 141 5.36 -11.49 -24.46
CA LEU A 141 4.17 -10.65 -24.28
C LEU A 141 4.47 -9.16 -24.47
N TYR A 142 5.53 -8.66 -23.84
CA TYR A 142 5.90 -7.24 -23.93
C TYR A 142 6.24 -6.79 -25.36
N GLN A 143 6.93 -7.62 -26.12
CA GLN A 143 7.39 -7.26 -27.48
C GLN A 143 6.34 -7.52 -28.55
N GLY A 144 5.56 -8.60 -28.41
CA GLY A 144 4.66 -9.09 -29.45
C GLY A 144 3.19 -8.74 -29.27
N TYR A 145 2.72 -8.55 -28.03
CA TYR A 145 1.29 -8.56 -27.73
C TYR A 145 0.81 -7.32 -26.96
N LEU A 146 1.62 -6.77 -26.06
CA LEU A 146 1.23 -5.61 -25.26
C LEU A 146 1.15 -4.34 -26.12
N PRO A 147 -0.03 -3.69 -26.24
CA PRO A 147 -0.13 -2.42 -26.93
C PRO A 147 0.64 -1.35 -26.13
N ARG A 148 1.47 -0.58 -26.82
CA ARG A 148 2.45 0.34 -26.22
C ARG A 148 2.47 1.67 -26.96
N GLN A 149 2.76 2.74 -26.22
CA GLN A 149 2.97 4.06 -26.80
C GLN A 149 4.11 4.80 -26.09
N ASP A 150 5.10 5.22 -26.87
CA ASP A 150 6.18 6.09 -26.41
C ASP A 150 5.71 7.54 -26.22
N PHE A 151 6.47 8.30 -25.41
CA PHE A 151 6.25 9.74 -25.28
C PHE A 151 6.70 10.51 -26.51
N ILE A 152 5.93 11.52 -26.87
CA ILE A 152 6.28 12.51 -27.90
C ILE A 152 6.47 13.86 -27.21
N GLU A 153 7.62 14.49 -27.42
CA GLU A 153 7.88 15.85 -26.95
C GLU A 153 7.43 16.85 -28.02
N THR A 154 6.62 17.84 -27.63
CA THR A 154 6.10 18.83 -28.55
C THR A 154 7.05 20.02 -28.71
N PRO A 155 6.98 20.77 -29.82
CA PRO A 155 7.78 21.99 -30.01
C PRO A 155 7.58 23.04 -28.90
N GLU A 156 6.42 23.03 -28.25
CA GLU A 156 6.06 23.92 -27.15
C GLU A 156 6.60 23.44 -25.79
N GLY A 157 7.27 22.28 -25.75
CA GLY A 157 8.00 21.76 -24.59
C GLY A 157 7.17 20.93 -23.61
N TRP A 158 5.97 20.49 -23.99
CA TRP A 158 5.16 19.56 -23.19
C TRP A 158 5.21 18.14 -23.78
N LYS A 159 4.81 17.13 -23.00
CA LYS A 159 4.86 15.72 -23.40
C LYS A 159 3.47 15.18 -23.69
N LEU A 160 3.30 14.58 -24.86
CA LEU A 160 2.16 13.75 -25.22
C LEU A 160 2.50 12.29 -24.90
N GLY A 161 1.59 11.56 -24.28
CA GLY A 161 1.74 10.14 -23.96
C GLY A 161 0.41 9.39 -24.13
N GLY A 162 0.47 8.07 -24.06
CA GLY A 162 -0.71 7.23 -24.17
C GLY A 162 -1.64 7.31 -22.95
N ASN A 163 -2.87 6.84 -23.10
CA ASN A 163 -3.79 6.60 -22.00
C ASN A 163 -3.49 5.21 -21.39
N PRO A 164 -3.15 5.08 -20.09
CA PRO A 164 -2.87 3.78 -19.48
C PRO A 164 -4.02 2.77 -19.52
N GLU A 165 -5.26 3.24 -19.72
CA GLU A 165 -6.43 2.37 -19.94
C GLU A 165 -6.41 1.70 -21.33
N GLU A 166 -5.58 2.17 -22.26
CA GLU A 166 -5.56 1.76 -23.68
C GLU A 166 -4.21 1.22 -24.13
N VAL A 167 -3.11 1.69 -23.54
CA VAL A 167 -1.74 1.27 -23.88
C VAL A 167 -0.84 1.26 -22.65
N TYR A 168 0.20 0.44 -22.67
CA TYR A 168 1.34 0.63 -21.78
C TYR A 168 2.12 1.88 -22.20
N VAL A 169 2.33 2.79 -21.25
CA VAL A 169 2.92 4.10 -21.53
C VAL A 169 4.44 4.09 -21.29
N GLY A 170 5.20 4.43 -22.32
CA GLY A 170 6.65 4.44 -22.30
C GLY A 170 7.28 3.07 -22.53
N ASP A 171 8.52 2.90 -22.05
CA ASP A 171 9.33 1.71 -22.28
C ASP A 171 9.62 0.96 -20.97
N ALA A 172 9.00 -0.21 -20.81
CA ALA A 172 9.15 -1.05 -19.62
C ALA A 172 10.57 -1.57 -19.39
N THR A 173 11.41 -1.58 -20.44
CA THR A 173 12.82 -2.01 -20.35
C THR A 173 13.73 -0.90 -19.80
N SER A 174 13.26 0.35 -19.83
CA SER A 174 14.00 1.51 -19.35
C SER A 174 13.78 1.74 -17.86
N GLU A 175 14.85 1.92 -17.09
CA GLU A 175 14.77 2.25 -15.65
C GLU A 175 14.01 3.57 -15.38
N LEU A 176 14.03 4.51 -16.35
CA LEU A 176 13.47 5.86 -16.19
C LEU A 176 12.37 6.19 -17.19
N GLY A 177 12.20 5.38 -18.23
CA GLY A 177 11.34 5.65 -19.38
C GLY A 177 10.01 4.89 -19.40
N GLY A 178 9.82 3.91 -18.50
CA GLY A 178 8.59 3.13 -18.37
C GLY A 178 7.65 3.70 -17.32
N TRP A 179 6.36 3.47 -17.51
CA TRP A 179 5.31 3.74 -16.54
C TRP A 179 4.52 2.46 -16.26
N TYR A 180 3.31 2.36 -16.81
CA TYR A 180 2.38 1.29 -16.52
C TYR A 180 1.23 1.27 -17.54
N CYS A 181 0.41 0.23 -17.44
CA CYS A 181 -0.94 0.13 -18.01
C CYS A 181 -1.93 -0.35 -16.95
N PHE A 182 -3.21 -0.18 -17.23
CA PHE A 182 -4.32 -0.79 -16.50
C PHE A 182 -4.79 -2.07 -17.21
N GLU A 183 -6.02 -2.52 -16.95
CA GLU A 183 -6.50 -3.84 -17.36
C GLU A 183 -6.65 -3.98 -18.88
N GLY A 184 -7.02 -2.90 -19.58
CA GLY A 184 -7.30 -2.92 -21.02
C GLY A 184 -6.16 -3.53 -21.85
N PRO A 185 -4.94 -2.97 -21.80
CA PRO A 185 -3.76 -3.50 -22.50
C PRO A 185 -3.42 -4.94 -22.12
N ILE A 186 -3.65 -5.33 -20.87
CA ILE A 186 -3.38 -6.68 -20.37
C ILE A 186 -4.38 -7.68 -20.93
N VAL A 187 -5.66 -7.33 -20.95
CA VAL A 187 -6.72 -8.14 -21.57
C VAL A 187 -6.49 -8.29 -23.08
N GLU A 188 -6.12 -7.20 -23.77
CA GLU A 188 -5.80 -7.23 -25.20
C GLU A 188 -4.61 -8.15 -25.49
N ALA A 189 -3.50 -7.97 -24.77
CA ALA A 189 -2.30 -8.79 -24.94
C ALA A 189 -2.57 -10.29 -24.67
N ALA A 190 -3.32 -10.58 -23.61
CA ALA A 190 -3.67 -11.94 -23.23
C ALA A 190 -4.53 -12.62 -24.30
N ASN A 191 -5.58 -11.95 -24.77
CA ASN A 191 -6.50 -12.50 -25.77
C ASN A 191 -5.84 -12.65 -27.15
N ALA A 192 -4.95 -11.73 -27.53
CA ALA A 192 -4.16 -11.87 -28.74
C ALA A 192 -3.24 -13.11 -28.68
N TYR A 193 -2.55 -13.31 -27.56
CA TYR A 193 -1.71 -14.49 -27.35
C TYR A 193 -2.54 -15.79 -27.33
N LEU A 194 -3.63 -15.84 -26.57
CA LEU A 194 -4.52 -17.00 -26.49
C LEU A 194 -5.12 -17.37 -27.86
N GLN A 195 -5.52 -16.37 -28.64
CA GLN A 195 -5.99 -16.58 -30.01
C GLN A 195 -4.91 -17.18 -30.91
N GLU A 196 -3.66 -16.70 -30.84
CA GLU A 196 -2.53 -17.27 -31.60
C GLU A 196 -2.22 -18.71 -31.18
N GLN A 197 -2.42 -19.05 -29.90
CA GLN A 197 -2.29 -20.42 -29.40
C GLN A 197 -3.49 -21.33 -29.77
N GLY A 198 -4.53 -20.81 -30.45
CA GLY A 198 -5.75 -21.56 -30.77
C GLY A 198 -6.53 -21.97 -29.52
N SER A 199 -6.48 -21.15 -28.47
CA SER A 199 -7.17 -21.37 -27.20
C SER A 199 -8.66 -21.07 -27.30
N ASP A 200 -9.47 -21.81 -26.54
CA ASP A 200 -10.86 -21.45 -26.24
C ASP A 200 -10.98 -20.55 -25.00
N TRP A 201 -9.88 -20.35 -24.25
CA TRP A 201 -9.85 -19.53 -23.04
C TRP A 201 -9.76 -18.05 -23.42
N THR A 202 -10.27 -17.19 -22.54
CA THR A 202 -10.19 -15.74 -22.68
C THR A 202 -9.74 -15.06 -21.40
N ALA A 203 -9.14 -13.89 -21.53
CA ALA A 203 -8.90 -12.98 -20.43
C ALA A 203 -10.04 -11.97 -20.30
N GLU A 204 -10.44 -11.70 -19.07
CA GLU A 204 -11.52 -10.78 -18.72
C GLU A 204 -11.09 -9.85 -17.59
N ALA A 205 -11.37 -8.55 -17.72
CA ALA A 205 -11.30 -7.61 -16.62
C ALA A 205 -12.54 -7.76 -15.75
N VAL A 206 -12.33 -8.08 -14.47
CA VAL A 206 -13.41 -8.32 -13.49
C VAL A 206 -13.43 -7.23 -12.42
N SER A 207 -12.99 -6.03 -12.77
CA SER A 207 -12.76 -4.92 -11.84
C SER A 207 -14.01 -4.50 -11.06
N GLY A 208 -13.80 -4.05 -9.83
CA GLY A 208 -14.90 -3.71 -8.91
C GLY A 208 -15.44 -4.88 -8.10
N LEU A 209 -14.71 -6.01 -8.03
CA LEU A 209 -15.05 -7.16 -7.18
C LEU A 209 -15.37 -6.75 -5.75
N SER A 210 -16.36 -7.37 -5.13
CA SER A 210 -16.48 -7.39 -3.67
C SER A 210 -15.47 -8.37 -3.06
N LEU A 211 -15.17 -8.22 -1.77
CA LEU A 211 -14.29 -9.14 -1.02
C LEU A 211 -14.75 -10.59 -1.16
N GLY A 212 -16.06 -10.82 -1.10
CA GLY A 212 -16.65 -12.14 -1.28
C GLY A 212 -16.42 -12.73 -2.68
N GLN A 213 -16.45 -11.91 -3.73
CA GLN A 213 -16.18 -12.36 -5.10
C GLN A 213 -14.69 -12.67 -5.31
N LEU A 214 -13.79 -11.83 -4.81
CA LEU A 214 -12.35 -12.11 -4.80
C LEU A 214 -12.06 -13.45 -4.13
N ASN A 215 -12.57 -13.66 -2.92
CA ASN A 215 -12.37 -14.91 -2.18
C ASN A 215 -13.04 -16.12 -2.87
N GLN A 216 -14.12 -15.89 -3.63
CA GLN A 216 -14.77 -16.94 -4.41
C GLN A 216 -13.90 -17.40 -5.59
N TYR A 217 -13.21 -16.49 -6.30
CA TYR A 217 -12.25 -16.87 -7.32
C TYR A 217 -11.13 -17.74 -6.74
N LEU A 218 -10.50 -17.28 -5.67
CA LEU A 218 -9.40 -17.99 -5.02
C LEU A 218 -9.83 -19.34 -4.45
N LYS A 219 -11.02 -19.42 -3.85
CA LYS A 219 -11.61 -20.69 -3.38
C LYS A 219 -11.86 -21.70 -4.50
N ASN A 220 -12.09 -21.21 -5.72
CA ASN A 220 -12.24 -22.03 -6.92
C ASN A 220 -10.90 -22.29 -7.64
N ASP A 221 -9.77 -21.99 -6.98
CA ASP A 221 -8.42 -22.11 -7.50
C ASP A 221 -8.17 -21.26 -8.75
N VAL A 222 -8.88 -20.14 -8.92
CA VAL A 222 -8.71 -19.17 -10.01
C VAL A 222 -7.90 -17.98 -9.48
N PRO A 223 -6.60 -17.87 -9.84
CA PRO A 223 -5.79 -16.71 -9.50
C PRO A 223 -6.17 -15.51 -10.38
N LEU A 224 -5.75 -14.33 -9.95
CA LEU A 224 -6.07 -13.08 -10.63
C LEU A 224 -4.89 -12.11 -10.56
N VAL A 225 -4.65 -11.43 -11.68
CA VAL A 225 -3.79 -10.25 -11.71
C VAL A 225 -4.53 -9.13 -11.01
N ALA A 226 -3.89 -8.43 -10.08
CA ALA A 226 -4.47 -7.34 -9.30
C ALA A 226 -3.54 -6.13 -9.28
N TRP A 227 -4.11 -4.94 -9.47
CA TRP A 227 -3.37 -3.69 -9.33
C TRP A 227 -3.40 -3.24 -7.88
N VAL A 228 -2.22 -2.97 -7.37
CA VAL A 228 -1.94 -2.52 -6.01
C VAL A 228 -0.90 -1.41 -6.09
N THR A 229 -0.14 -1.21 -5.03
CA THR A 229 0.96 -0.26 -4.97
C THR A 229 2.20 -0.93 -4.40
N LEU A 230 3.36 -0.36 -4.69
CA LEU A 230 4.62 -0.75 -4.07
C LEU A 230 4.48 -0.70 -2.53
N ASP A 231 4.97 -1.76 -1.90
CA ASP A 231 4.95 -1.99 -0.45
C ASP A 231 3.56 -1.87 0.21
N TYR A 232 2.47 -1.99 -0.57
CA TYR A 232 1.09 -1.80 -0.09
C TYR A 232 0.89 -0.46 0.65
N THR A 233 1.55 0.59 0.16
CA THR A 233 1.42 1.97 0.67
C THR A 233 0.30 2.74 -0.03
N ALA A 234 -0.31 3.73 0.61
CA ALA A 234 -1.36 4.53 -0.03
C ALA A 234 -0.94 5.06 -1.42
N PRO A 235 -1.83 5.10 -2.43
CA PRO A 235 -1.48 5.58 -3.77
C PRO A 235 -0.94 7.01 -3.74
N VAL A 236 0.20 7.21 -4.41
CA VAL A 236 0.90 8.50 -4.47
C VAL A 236 0.83 9.05 -5.88
N ALA A 237 0.30 10.26 -6.03
CA ALA A 237 0.34 10.97 -7.31
C ALA A 237 1.79 11.33 -7.68
N SER A 238 2.16 11.14 -8.94
CA SER A 238 3.45 11.55 -9.45
C SER A 238 3.54 13.06 -9.63
N LEU A 239 4.76 13.59 -9.45
CA LEU A 239 5.09 14.96 -9.83
C LEU A 239 5.29 15.12 -11.34
N ARG A 240 5.46 14.02 -12.08
CA ARG A 240 5.51 14.04 -13.55
C ARG A 240 4.12 13.75 -14.09
N TYR A 241 3.81 14.36 -15.22
CA TYR A 241 2.53 14.26 -15.91
C TYR A 241 2.79 14.27 -17.42
N TRP A 242 1.76 13.87 -18.18
CA TRP A 242 1.74 14.04 -19.61
C TRP A 242 0.34 14.40 -20.07
N TYR A 243 0.25 14.81 -21.32
CA TYR A 243 -1.01 15.10 -21.97
C TYR A 243 -1.45 13.87 -22.79
N LEU A 244 -2.73 13.53 -22.72
CA LEU A 244 -3.35 12.53 -23.60
C LEU A 244 -3.71 13.16 -24.96
N ASN A 245 -3.98 14.46 -24.93
CA ASN A 245 -4.20 15.35 -26.06
C ASN A 245 -3.97 16.79 -25.56
N GLU A 246 -4.02 17.77 -26.46
CA GLU A 246 -3.73 19.20 -26.17
C GLU A 246 -4.49 19.76 -24.94
N ASN A 247 -5.65 19.18 -24.58
CA ASN A 247 -6.52 19.71 -23.53
C ASN A 247 -6.68 18.79 -22.31
N THR A 248 -6.07 17.60 -22.33
CA THR A 248 -6.30 16.58 -21.30
C THR A 248 -4.99 16.20 -20.64
N LEU A 249 -4.82 16.63 -19.39
CA LEU A 249 -3.69 16.27 -18.56
C LEU A 249 -3.94 14.95 -17.83
N TYR A 250 -2.96 14.05 -17.85
CA TYR A 250 -2.96 12.83 -17.05
C TYR A 250 -1.94 12.92 -15.92
N SER A 251 -2.40 12.62 -14.69
CA SER A 251 -1.59 12.54 -13.49
C SER A 251 -1.44 11.08 -13.07
N PRO A 252 -0.26 10.47 -13.30
CA PRO A 252 -0.03 9.07 -13.02
C PRO A 252 0.22 8.83 -11.52
N TYR A 253 0.05 7.57 -11.10
CA TYR A 253 0.56 7.08 -9.83
C TYR A 253 2.08 6.89 -9.90
N ALA A 254 2.80 7.28 -8.85
CA ALA A 254 4.25 7.11 -8.74
C ALA A 254 4.63 5.73 -8.19
N ASN A 255 3.72 5.07 -7.47
CA ASN A 255 3.94 3.81 -6.77
C ASN A 255 2.96 2.71 -7.20
N LEU A 256 2.35 2.80 -8.38
CA LEU A 256 1.51 1.71 -8.89
C LEU A 256 2.33 0.43 -9.03
N HIS A 257 1.71 -0.69 -8.68
CA HIS A 257 2.30 -2.02 -8.83
C HIS A 257 1.22 -3.04 -9.24
N CYS A 258 1.66 -4.22 -9.66
CA CYS A 258 0.77 -5.27 -10.13
C CYS A 258 1.32 -6.65 -9.74
N VAL A 259 0.46 -7.49 -9.20
CA VAL A 259 0.79 -8.82 -8.65
C VAL A 259 -0.23 -9.86 -9.08
N VAL A 260 0.08 -11.15 -8.89
CA VAL A 260 -0.93 -12.22 -9.02
C VAL A 260 -1.33 -12.72 -7.64
N VAL A 261 -2.62 -12.63 -7.28
CA VAL A 261 -3.17 -13.22 -6.06
C VAL A 261 -3.57 -14.66 -6.36
N VAL A 262 -3.09 -15.61 -5.56
CA VAL A 262 -3.26 -17.04 -5.86
C VAL A 262 -4.02 -17.81 -4.81
N ASP A 263 -4.04 -17.33 -3.57
CA ASP A 263 -4.70 -18.01 -2.46
C ASP A 263 -5.04 -17.02 -1.33
N TYR A 264 -5.87 -17.45 -0.39
CA TYR A 264 -6.14 -16.71 0.84
C TYR A 264 -6.29 -17.67 2.05
N GLY A 265 -5.91 -17.19 3.23
CA GLY A 265 -5.94 -17.98 4.46
C GLY A 265 -5.83 -17.11 5.72
N GLU A 266 -5.44 -17.72 6.83
CA GLU A 266 -5.32 -17.01 8.13
C GLU A 266 -4.27 -15.88 8.09
N GLU A 267 -3.26 -15.98 7.22
CA GLU A 267 -2.20 -14.97 7.04
C GLU A 267 -2.60 -13.84 6.08
N GLY A 268 -3.79 -13.91 5.46
CA GLY A 268 -4.28 -12.96 4.46
C GLY A 268 -4.24 -13.54 3.04
N TYR A 269 -3.69 -12.80 2.09
CA TYR A 269 -3.57 -13.21 0.68
C TYR A 269 -2.15 -13.62 0.33
N LEU A 270 -2.02 -14.73 -0.40
CA LEU A 270 -0.75 -15.14 -1.00
C LEU A 270 -0.63 -14.53 -2.39
N THR A 271 0.43 -13.74 -2.61
CA THR A 271 0.71 -13.08 -3.89
C THR A 271 2.02 -13.56 -4.50
N ALA A 272 2.03 -13.78 -5.81
CA ALA A 272 3.24 -13.84 -6.63
C ALA A 272 3.56 -12.43 -7.12
N ASP A 273 4.53 -11.79 -6.47
CA ASP A 273 5.01 -10.45 -6.81
C ASP A 273 6.16 -10.55 -7.84
N PRO A 274 6.06 -9.88 -9.01
CA PRO A 274 7.12 -9.91 -10.03
C PRO A 274 8.42 -9.20 -9.61
N LEU A 275 8.37 -8.31 -8.62
CA LEU A 275 9.53 -7.66 -8.00
C LEU A 275 10.06 -8.43 -6.81
N GLU A 276 9.22 -8.98 -5.94
CA GLU A 276 9.64 -9.51 -4.63
C GLU A 276 9.51 -11.04 -4.50
N GLY A 277 8.68 -11.68 -5.31
CA GLY A 277 8.41 -13.11 -5.28
C GLY A 277 7.17 -13.46 -4.45
N TRP A 278 7.16 -14.65 -3.85
CA TRP A 278 6.04 -15.09 -3.03
C TRP A 278 5.96 -14.32 -1.72
N GLN A 279 4.79 -13.74 -1.43
CA GLN A 279 4.56 -12.96 -0.22
C GLN A 279 3.16 -13.23 0.33
N TRP A 280 3.06 -13.32 1.66
CA TRP A 280 1.78 -13.20 2.36
C TRP A 280 1.55 -11.74 2.72
N VAL A 281 0.33 -11.26 2.45
CA VAL A 281 -0.09 -9.90 2.70
C VAL A 281 -1.34 -9.95 3.54
N GLU A 282 -1.34 -9.25 4.66
CA GLU A 282 -2.50 -9.18 5.56
C GLU A 282 -3.76 -8.76 4.79
N GLU A 283 -4.90 -9.41 5.07
CA GLU A 283 -6.16 -9.20 4.34
C GLU A 283 -6.56 -7.72 4.29
N SER A 284 -6.51 -7.01 5.42
CA SER A 284 -6.90 -5.60 5.49
C SER A 284 -5.96 -4.70 4.68
N THR A 285 -4.65 -4.91 4.83
CA THR A 285 -3.61 -4.19 4.09
C THR A 285 -3.76 -4.39 2.57
N PHE A 286 -3.96 -5.63 2.12
CA PHE A 286 -4.21 -5.90 0.70
C PHE A 286 -5.51 -5.23 0.24
N TRP A 287 -6.60 -5.43 0.98
CA TRP A 287 -7.93 -4.99 0.58
C TRP A 287 -8.03 -3.46 0.49
N ASP A 288 -7.46 -2.73 1.44
CA ASP A 288 -7.46 -1.27 1.45
C ASP A 288 -6.74 -0.69 0.22
N ILE A 289 -5.61 -1.28 -0.16
CA ILE A 289 -4.83 -0.85 -1.32
C ILE A 289 -5.49 -1.27 -2.62
N PHE A 290 -5.99 -2.50 -2.70
CA PHE A 290 -6.75 -2.98 -3.84
C PHE A 290 -7.98 -2.10 -4.09
N ASP A 291 -8.71 -1.71 -3.03
CA ASP A 291 -9.83 -0.76 -3.13
C ASP A 291 -9.40 0.63 -3.57
N ALA A 292 -8.33 1.17 -2.99
CA ALA A 292 -7.78 2.47 -3.37
C ALA A 292 -7.31 2.53 -4.84
N MET A 293 -6.88 1.40 -5.40
CA MET A 293 -6.50 1.26 -6.81
C MET A 293 -7.67 0.95 -7.75
N GLY A 294 -8.91 0.88 -7.24
CA GLY A 294 -10.12 0.70 -8.03
C GLY A 294 -10.59 -0.76 -8.15
N ARG A 295 -10.06 -1.66 -7.32
CA ARG A 295 -10.36 -3.11 -7.32
C ARG A 295 -10.18 -3.72 -8.70
N ARG A 296 -9.12 -3.30 -9.38
CA ARG A 296 -8.79 -3.64 -10.75
C ARG A 296 -8.20 -5.03 -10.83
N ALA A 297 -8.83 -5.92 -11.58
CA ALA A 297 -8.39 -7.31 -11.65
C ALA A 297 -8.65 -7.94 -13.02
N VAL A 298 -7.75 -8.86 -13.40
CA VAL A 298 -7.88 -9.68 -14.63
C VAL A 298 -7.78 -11.15 -14.26
N ILE A 299 -8.68 -11.95 -14.82
CA ILE A 299 -8.67 -13.42 -14.76
C ILE A 299 -8.47 -14.01 -16.16
N ILE A 300 -8.19 -15.30 -16.23
CA ILE A 300 -8.32 -16.10 -17.46
C ILE A 300 -9.26 -17.26 -17.17
N ASN A 301 -10.26 -17.46 -18.03
CA ASN A 301 -11.28 -18.50 -17.92
C ASN A 301 -11.47 -19.24 -19.24
N GLU A 302 -12.02 -20.46 -19.14
CA GLU A 302 -12.46 -21.31 -20.26
C GLU A 302 -13.91 -21.00 -20.66
#